data_AF-A0A946VPB7-F1
#
_entry.id   AF-A0A946VPB7-F1
#
_cell.length_a   1.000
_cell.length_b   1.000
_cell.length_c   1.000
_cell.angle_alpha   90.00
_cell.angle_beta   90.00
_cell.angle_gamma   90.00
#
_symmetry.space_group_name_H-M   'P 1'
#
loop_
_entity.id
_entity.type
_entity.pdbx_description
1 polymer ?
#
loop_
_entity_poly.entity_id
_entity_poly.type
_entity_poly.pdbx_seq_one_letter_code
_entity_poly.pdbx_strand_id
1 'polypeptide(L)'
;MIPHGELASFENPRAITEYLRISTEAMAPASCETVSQTQQRGRQFAADVQQEKLQDAIDLLQDCRLVDHKDFDVYCAPYERLGVIMEQIAISREVTFRMVGEGTGLEKDSDQFDPNYLHLFLWERKARKVAGAYRIGLVDQIVQKHGVKGLYTRSLYRYNKAFIDQLGPAVEMGRSFIHPDYQRRPVALNLLWRGIGAFVNNNPGYHTLFGSVSISREYTDLARALIADTLLTNYQADGFLTLVQPITPHKIRNRVWSVETLRALANIKILSKLVGRCDPGKAVPVLLRHYLSLNGRLVCFNVHPHFNNSLEGLIIVDMRQCDSKTAIRFMGEEGYNRFLDIHRLKKSA
;
A
#
# COMPACT_ATOMS: atom_id res chain seq x y z
N MET A 1 -17.45 17.68 -20.52
CA MET A 1 -18.68 18.12 -19.82
C MET A 1 -18.84 17.28 -18.56
N ILE A 2 -19.08 17.89 -17.39
CA ILE A 2 -19.21 17.17 -16.12
C ILE A 2 -20.65 16.66 -16.00
N PRO A 3 -20.90 15.35 -15.81
CA PRO A 3 -22.26 14.81 -15.75
C PRO A 3 -23.04 15.33 -14.55
N HIS A 4 -24.34 15.63 -14.73
CA HIS A 4 -25.20 16.10 -13.64
C HIS A 4 -25.23 15.15 -12.43
N GLY A 5 -25.23 13.83 -12.66
CA GLY A 5 -25.21 12.84 -11.59
C GLY A 5 -23.94 12.85 -10.72
N GLU A 6 -22.84 13.44 -11.19
CA GLU A 6 -21.64 13.66 -10.38
C GLU A 6 -21.82 14.87 -9.44
N LEU A 7 -22.43 15.95 -9.95
CA LEU A 7 -22.71 17.16 -9.17
C LEU A 7 -23.84 16.95 -8.15
N ALA A 8 -24.79 16.04 -8.45
CA ALA A 8 -25.90 15.70 -7.56
C ALA A 8 -25.45 15.07 -6.22
N SER A 9 -24.20 14.61 -6.13
CA SER A 9 -23.62 14.07 -4.88
C SER A 9 -23.11 15.14 -3.92
N PHE A 10 -23.07 16.41 -4.35
CA PHE A 10 -22.64 17.53 -3.53
C PHE A 10 -23.86 18.25 -2.97
N GLU A 11 -23.96 18.30 -1.65
CA GLU A 11 -25.09 18.94 -0.95
C GLU A 11 -24.98 20.49 -0.92
N ASN A 12 -23.78 21.03 -1.17
CA ASN A 12 -23.48 22.45 -0.99
C ASN A 12 -23.04 23.12 -2.32
N PRO A 13 -23.68 24.23 -2.74
CA PRO A 13 -23.28 24.99 -3.93
C PRO A 13 -21.81 25.43 -3.93
N ARG A 14 -21.23 25.78 -2.77
CA ARG A 14 -19.81 26.14 -2.65
C ARG A 14 -18.90 24.97 -3.04
N ALA A 15 -19.24 23.76 -2.61
CA ALA A 15 -18.47 22.57 -2.95
C ALA A 15 -18.53 22.25 -4.44
N ILE A 16 -19.69 22.49 -5.07
CA ILE A 16 -19.85 22.42 -6.53
C ILE A 16 -18.94 23.45 -7.21
N THR A 17 -18.96 24.71 -6.78
CA THR A 17 -18.10 25.76 -7.36
C THR A 17 -16.62 25.43 -7.24
N GLU A 18 -16.16 24.97 -6.08
CA GLU A 18 -14.77 24.59 -5.86
C GLU A 18 -14.38 23.35 -6.68
N TYR A 19 -15.25 22.35 -6.77
CA TYR A 19 -15.06 21.18 -7.63
C TYR A 19 -14.93 21.55 -9.12
N LEU A 20 -15.80 22.44 -9.60
CA LEU A 20 -15.74 22.98 -10.96
C LEU A 20 -14.46 23.78 -11.16
N ARG A 21 -14.07 24.63 -10.19
CA ARG A 21 -12.82 25.40 -10.25
C ARG A 21 -11.60 24.49 -10.35
N ILE A 22 -11.49 23.47 -9.51
CA ILE A 22 -10.39 22.49 -9.57
C ILE A 22 -10.38 21.80 -10.93
N SER A 23 -11.56 21.43 -11.45
CA SER A 23 -11.67 20.81 -12.78
C SER A 23 -11.25 21.76 -13.90
N THR A 24 -11.51 23.06 -13.78
CA THR A 24 -11.11 24.09 -14.76
C THR A 24 -9.62 24.42 -14.67
N GLU A 25 -9.08 24.59 -13.46
CA GLU A 25 -7.65 24.80 -13.21
C GLU A 25 -6.84 23.61 -13.73
N ALA A 26 -7.35 22.40 -13.55
CA ALA A 26 -6.78 21.18 -14.11
C ALA A 26 -6.76 21.15 -15.65
N MET A 27 -7.69 21.85 -16.30
CA MET A 27 -7.75 21.97 -17.76
C MET A 27 -6.97 23.18 -18.31
N ALA A 28 -6.60 24.13 -17.44
CA ALA A 28 -5.69 25.20 -17.86
C ALA A 28 -4.41 24.54 -18.36
N PRO A 29 -3.80 25.02 -19.46
CA PRO A 29 -2.50 24.52 -19.88
C PRO A 29 -1.58 24.74 -18.69
N ALA A 30 -1.24 23.64 -18.01
CA ALA A 30 -0.14 23.66 -17.07
C ALA A 30 1.01 24.28 -17.87
N SER A 31 1.67 25.29 -17.31
CA SER A 31 3.05 25.56 -17.69
C SER A 31 3.72 24.22 -17.51
N CYS A 32 3.86 23.51 -18.62
CA CYS A 32 4.60 22.29 -18.71
C CYS A 32 6.04 22.78 -18.54
N GLU A 33 6.43 23.06 -17.29
CA GLU A 33 7.65 22.45 -16.83
C GLU A 33 7.39 20.97 -17.12
N THR A 34 7.78 20.57 -18.33
CA THR A 34 8.21 19.23 -18.61
C THR A 34 9.09 18.95 -17.43
N VAL A 35 8.53 18.24 -16.43
CA VAL A 35 9.36 17.45 -15.54
C VAL A 35 10.09 16.62 -16.55
N SER A 36 11.31 17.07 -16.86
CA SER A 36 12.18 16.40 -17.77
C SER A 36 12.03 14.96 -17.35
N GLN A 37 11.68 14.09 -18.29
CA GLN A 37 11.92 12.68 -18.13
C GLN A 37 13.45 12.49 -18.08
N THR A 38 14.12 13.12 -17.12
CA THR A 38 15.08 12.43 -16.29
C THR A 38 14.27 11.31 -15.63
N GLN A 39 13.96 10.27 -16.41
CA GLN A 39 14.34 8.94 -15.98
C GLN A 39 15.71 9.16 -15.36
N GLN A 40 15.77 9.21 -14.03
CA GLN A 40 17.06 8.99 -13.38
C GLN A 40 17.58 7.75 -14.09
N ARG A 41 18.70 7.89 -14.80
CA ARG A 41 19.42 6.75 -15.36
C ARG A 41 19.85 5.93 -14.15
N GLY A 42 18.90 5.21 -13.58
CA GLY A 42 19.11 4.25 -12.53
C GLY A 42 20.06 3.21 -13.07
N ARG A 43 20.76 2.54 -12.17
CA ARG A 43 21.65 1.46 -12.58
C ARG A 43 20.86 0.42 -13.38
N GLN A 44 21.53 -0.25 -14.31
CA GLN A 44 20.95 -1.39 -15.00
C GLN A 44 20.46 -2.39 -13.96
N PHE A 45 19.28 -2.97 -14.17
CA PHE A 45 18.77 -3.98 -13.24
C PHE A 45 19.77 -5.14 -13.14
N ALA A 46 19.87 -5.75 -11.96
CA ALA A 46 20.60 -6.99 -11.84
C ALA A 46 19.96 -8.05 -12.76
N ALA A 47 20.77 -8.96 -13.28
CA ALA A 47 20.26 -10.04 -14.11
C ALA A 47 19.26 -10.90 -13.31
N ASP A 48 18.17 -11.31 -13.97
CA ASP A 48 17.23 -12.25 -13.37
C ASP A 48 17.95 -13.54 -12.95
N VAL A 49 17.49 -14.11 -11.83
CA VAL A 49 18.01 -15.37 -11.34
C VAL A 49 17.62 -16.49 -12.31
N GLN A 50 18.52 -17.45 -12.53
CA GLN A 50 18.24 -18.65 -13.33
C GLN A 50 17.00 -19.40 -12.81
N GLN A 51 16.10 -19.77 -13.71
CA GLN A 51 14.81 -20.37 -13.37
C GLN A 51 14.95 -21.70 -12.62
N GLU A 52 15.99 -22.48 -12.90
CA GLU A 52 16.31 -23.74 -12.22
C GLU A 52 16.59 -23.49 -10.74
N LYS A 53 17.43 -22.50 -10.41
CA LYS A 53 17.76 -22.14 -9.03
C LYS A 53 16.55 -21.63 -8.27
N LEU A 54 15.66 -20.88 -8.93
CA LEU A 54 14.41 -20.42 -8.33
C LEU A 54 13.50 -21.62 -8.02
N GLN A 55 13.40 -22.59 -8.93
CA GLN A 55 12.59 -23.80 -8.69
C GLN A 55 13.15 -24.61 -7.52
N ASP A 56 14.45 -24.85 -7.47
CA ASP A 56 15.10 -25.58 -6.37
C ASP A 56 14.82 -24.89 -5.01
N ALA A 57 14.87 -23.55 -4.97
CA ALA A 57 14.56 -22.80 -3.77
C ALA A 57 13.07 -22.89 -3.37
N ILE A 58 12.15 -22.94 -4.33
CA ILE A 58 10.71 -23.14 -4.07
C ILE A 58 10.44 -24.54 -3.50
N ASP A 59 11.15 -25.57 -3.98
CA ASP A 59 10.99 -26.94 -3.50
C ASP A 59 11.40 -27.06 -2.01
N LEU A 60 12.32 -26.22 -1.54
CA LEU A 60 12.73 -26.11 -0.12
C LEU A 60 11.77 -25.27 0.75
N LEU A 61 10.75 -24.64 0.17
CA LEU A 61 9.79 -23.75 0.84
C LEU A 61 8.37 -24.31 0.86
N GLN A 62 8.17 -25.59 0.54
CA GLN A 62 6.83 -26.19 0.46
C GLN A 62 6.05 -26.14 1.78
N ASP A 63 6.75 -26.22 2.91
CA ASP A 63 6.17 -26.04 4.26
C ASP A 63 5.76 -24.60 4.57
N CYS A 64 6.32 -23.62 3.86
CA CYS A 64 5.97 -22.19 3.96
C CYS A 64 4.79 -21.79 3.06
N ARG A 65 4.19 -22.74 2.33
CA ARG A 65 3.09 -22.45 1.41
C ARG A 65 1.79 -22.18 2.18
N LEU A 66 1.18 -21.02 1.91
CA LEU A 66 -0.07 -20.58 2.53
C LEU A 66 -1.30 -20.82 1.65
N VAL A 67 -1.15 -20.67 0.34
CA VAL A 67 -2.27 -20.78 -0.62
C VAL A 67 -1.83 -21.53 -1.85
N ASP A 68 -2.64 -22.49 -2.29
CA ASP A 68 -2.57 -23.12 -3.61
C ASP A 68 -3.80 -22.68 -4.43
N HIS A 69 -3.57 -22.14 -5.63
CA HIS A 69 -4.65 -21.76 -6.54
C HIS A 69 -4.26 -21.83 -8.02
N LYS A 70 -4.74 -22.88 -8.71
CA LYS A 70 -4.60 -23.10 -10.15
C LYS A 70 -3.15 -23.18 -10.63
N ASP A 71 -2.56 -22.08 -11.10
CA ASP A 71 -1.18 -22.00 -11.57
C ASP A 71 -0.31 -21.19 -10.61
N PHE A 72 -0.88 -20.73 -9.49
CA PHE A 72 -0.25 -19.84 -8.53
C PHE A 72 -0.20 -20.45 -7.15
N ASP A 73 0.91 -20.21 -6.46
CA ASP A 73 1.09 -20.50 -5.05
C ASP A 73 1.47 -19.22 -4.31
N VAL A 74 1.06 -19.10 -3.05
CA VAL A 74 1.50 -18.01 -2.16
C VAL A 74 2.29 -18.60 -1.02
N TYR A 75 3.50 -18.10 -0.82
CA TYR A 75 4.41 -18.51 0.25
C TYR A 75 4.59 -17.35 1.22
N CYS A 76 4.89 -17.65 2.49
CA CYS A 76 5.39 -16.67 3.45
C CYS A 76 6.53 -17.31 4.23
N ALA A 77 7.75 -16.79 4.07
CA ALA A 77 8.96 -17.38 4.64
C ALA A 77 9.86 -16.33 5.28
N PRO A 78 10.67 -16.70 6.29
CA PRO A 78 11.67 -15.81 6.86
C PRO A 78 12.82 -15.58 5.89
N TYR A 79 13.48 -14.42 6.01
CA TYR A 79 14.53 -13.97 5.09
C TYR A 79 15.64 -15.02 4.89
N GLU A 80 16.14 -15.63 5.97
CA GLU A 80 17.24 -16.60 5.91
C GLU A 80 16.94 -17.85 5.09
N ARG A 81 15.66 -18.18 4.86
CA ARG A 81 15.24 -19.33 4.05
C ARG A 81 15.03 -19.02 2.58
N LEU A 82 14.95 -17.74 2.19
CA LEU A 82 14.57 -17.35 0.84
C LEU A 82 15.71 -17.51 -0.17
N GLY A 83 16.97 -17.35 0.25
CA GLY A 83 18.13 -17.42 -0.63
C GLY A 83 17.94 -16.59 -1.91
N VAL A 84 18.05 -17.24 -3.07
CA VAL A 84 17.87 -16.60 -4.40
C VAL A 84 16.46 -16.04 -4.66
N ILE A 85 15.43 -16.52 -3.95
CA ILE A 85 14.08 -15.96 -4.07
C ILE A 85 14.05 -14.52 -3.58
N MET A 86 14.81 -14.21 -2.51
CA MET A 86 14.89 -12.85 -1.99
C MET A 86 15.57 -11.91 -2.99
N GLU A 87 16.59 -12.39 -3.69
CA GLU A 87 17.24 -11.63 -4.76
C GLU A 87 16.25 -11.31 -5.88
N GLN A 88 15.48 -12.30 -6.33
CA GLN A 88 14.46 -12.08 -7.35
C GLN A 88 13.36 -11.13 -6.89
N ILE A 89 12.91 -11.22 -5.63
CA ILE A 89 11.96 -10.28 -5.04
C ILE A 89 12.53 -8.85 -5.09
N ALA A 90 13.78 -8.65 -4.69
CA ALA A 90 14.42 -7.33 -4.70
C ALA A 90 14.56 -6.74 -6.11
N ILE A 91 14.90 -7.56 -7.11
CA ILE A 91 14.97 -7.14 -8.52
C ILE A 91 13.56 -6.75 -8.99
N SER A 92 12.57 -7.61 -8.78
CA SER A 92 11.20 -7.37 -9.21
C SER A 92 10.56 -6.16 -8.52
N ARG A 93 10.91 -5.87 -7.27
CA ARG A 93 10.55 -4.62 -6.58
C ARG A 93 11.04 -3.40 -7.35
N GLU A 94 12.34 -3.32 -7.61
CA GLU A 94 12.95 -2.16 -8.28
C GLU A 94 12.43 -1.98 -9.71
N VAL A 95 12.26 -3.08 -10.47
CA VAL A 95 11.62 -3.05 -11.79
C VAL A 95 10.22 -2.45 -11.70
N THR A 96 9.42 -2.90 -10.73
CA THR A 96 8.03 -2.46 -10.59
C THR A 96 7.93 -1.01 -10.13
N PHE A 97 8.72 -0.62 -9.13
CA PHE A 97 8.70 0.73 -8.57
C PHE A 97 9.21 1.75 -9.59
N ARG A 98 10.29 1.45 -10.31
CA ARG A 98 10.84 2.35 -11.32
C ARG A 98 9.87 2.58 -12.49
N MET A 99 9.07 1.58 -12.86
CA MET A 99 8.06 1.72 -13.93
C MET A 99 7.00 2.79 -13.65
N VAL A 100 6.74 3.08 -12.37
CA VAL A 100 5.77 4.11 -11.95
C VAL A 100 6.46 5.35 -11.40
N GLY A 101 7.74 5.55 -11.70
CA GLY A 101 8.51 6.71 -11.22
C GLY A 101 8.72 6.71 -9.70
N GLU A 102 8.76 5.54 -9.07
CA GLU A 102 9.19 5.33 -7.69
C GLU A 102 10.53 4.56 -7.69
N GLY A 103 10.94 4.01 -6.54
CA GLY A 103 12.10 3.13 -6.45
C GLY A 103 13.39 3.83 -6.01
N THR A 104 14.44 3.03 -5.86
CA THR A 104 15.74 3.48 -5.32
C THR A 104 16.71 3.93 -6.41
N GLY A 105 16.47 3.55 -7.66
CA GLY A 105 17.40 3.77 -8.77
C GLY A 105 18.60 2.81 -8.77
N LEU A 106 18.64 1.82 -7.88
CA LEU A 106 19.69 0.81 -7.78
C LEU A 106 19.41 -0.41 -8.66
N GLU A 107 20.27 -1.42 -8.63
CA GLU A 107 20.09 -2.63 -9.47
C GLU A 107 18.96 -3.54 -8.94
N LYS A 108 18.65 -3.42 -7.64
CA LYS A 108 17.60 -4.12 -6.90
C LYS A 108 17.19 -3.30 -5.67
N ASP A 109 15.95 -3.46 -5.22
CA ASP A 109 15.40 -2.81 -4.03
C ASP A 109 15.47 -3.78 -2.85
N SER A 110 16.53 -3.62 -2.05
CA SER A 110 16.72 -4.32 -0.78
C SER A 110 17.30 -3.35 0.23
N ASP A 111 16.89 -3.50 1.49
CA ASP A 111 17.31 -2.63 2.58
C ASP A 111 17.67 -3.42 3.85
N GLN A 112 18.24 -2.70 4.84
CA GLN A 112 18.67 -3.27 6.12
C GLN A 112 17.54 -3.89 6.95
N PHE A 113 16.27 -3.63 6.62
CA PHE A 113 15.14 -4.17 7.34
C PHE A 113 14.77 -5.57 6.83
N ASP A 114 15.03 -5.90 5.56
CA ASP A 114 14.64 -7.18 4.95
C ASP A 114 14.96 -8.43 5.82
N PRO A 115 16.12 -8.54 6.50
CA PRO A 115 16.45 -9.68 7.36
C PRO A 115 15.57 -9.85 8.61
N ASN A 116 14.87 -8.80 9.04
CA ASN A 116 14.03 -8.84 10.24
C ASN A 116 12.56 -9.15 9.91
N TYR A 117 12.23 -9.37 8.64
CA TYR A 117 10.86 -9.51 8.15
C TYR A 117 10.66 -10.86 7.48
N LEU A 118 9.43 -11.33 7.53
CA LEU A 118 8.96 -12.38 6.65
C LEU A 118 8.65 -11.76 5.27
N HIS A 119 8.74 -12.57 4.22
CA HIS A 119 8.38 -12.14 2.87
C HIS A 119 7.28 -13.06 2.35
N LEU A 120 6.14 -12.45 2.06
CA LEU A 120 4.99 -13.11 1.46
C LEU A 120 5.02 -12.84 -0.04
N PHE A 121 5.06 -13.88 -0.87
CA PHE A 121 5.19 -13.70 -2.31
C PHE A 121 4.33 -14.68 -3.10
N LEU A 122 3.91 -14.21 -4.28
CA LEU A 122 3.10 -14.95 -5.23
C LEU A 122 4.02 -15.56 -6.29
N TRP A 123 3.98 -16.88 -6.42
CA TRP A 123 4.76 -17.66 -7.38
C TRP A 123 3.85 -18.16 -8.50
N GLU A 124 4.22 -17.95 -9.76
CA GLU A 124 3.58 -18.59 -10.92
C GLU A 124 4.35 -19.86 -11.31
N ARG A 125 3.72 -21.02 -11.17
CA ARG A 125 4.34 -22.33 -11.39
C ARG A 125 4.85 -22.51 -12.83
N LYS A 126 4.04 -22.11 -13.82
CA LYS A 126 4.35 -22.35 -15.24
C LYS A 126 5.50 -21.48 -15.74
N ALA A 127 5.52 -20.20 -15.35
CA ALA A 127 6.59 -19.30 -15.78
C ALA A 127 7.82 -19.37 -14.87
N ARG A 128 7.69 -19.98 -13.68
CA ARG A 128 8.71 -19.97 -12.63
C ARG A 128 9.16 -18.57 -12.27
N LYS A 129 8.19 -17.70 -11.99
CA LYS A 129 8.40 -16.28 -11.71
C LYS A 129 7.68 -15.81 -10.47
N VAL A 130 8.28 -14.84 -9.79
CA VAL A 130 7.64 -14.06 -8.75
C VAL A 130 6.71 -13.03 -9.39
N ALA A 131 5.41 -13.18 -9.16
CA ALA A 131 4.37 -12.32 -9.73
C ALA A 131 4.07 -11.08 -8.87
N GLY A 132 4.45 -11.10 -7.59
CA GLY A 132 4.27 -10.00 -6.66
C GLY A 132 4.63 -10.42 -5.24
N ALA A 133 4.78 -9.46 -4.33
CA ALA A 133 5.11 -9.75 -2.94
C ALA A 133 4.67 -8.65 -1.97
N TYR A 134 4.75 -8.97 -0.68
CA TYR A 134 4.66 -8.10 0.48
C TYR A 134 5.79 -8.45 1.44
N ARG A 135 6.31 -7.44 2.13
CA ARG A 135 7.14 -7.61 3.32
C ARG A 135 6.26 -7.53 4.57
N ILE A 136 6.45 -8.49 5.48
CA ILE A 136 5.57 -8.76 6.64
C ILE A 136 6.41 -8.73 7.92
N GLY A 137 6.20 -7.73 8.77
CA GLY A 137 6.96 -7.52 10.00
C GLY A 137 6.12 -7.77 11.24
N LEU A 138 6.51 -8.75 12.05
CA LEU A 138 5.84 -9.00 13.34
C LEU A 138 6.30 -7.95 14.35
N VAL A 139 5.42 -6.99 14.67
CA VAL A 139 5.80 -5.75 15.37
C VAL A 139 6.37 -6.04 16.75
N ASP A 140 5.70 -6.90 17.51
CA ASP A 140 6.13 -7.33 18.84
C ASP A 140 7.53 -7.95 18.81
N GLN A 141 7.80 -8.86 17.87
CA GLN A 141 9.10 -9.52 17.74
C GLN A 141 10.21 -8.55 17.32
N ILE A 142 9.93 -7.71 16.32
CA ILE A 142 10.90 -6.71 15.82
C ILE A 142 11.20 -5.70 16.93
N VAL A 143 10.19 -5.18 17.62
CA VAL A 143 10.35 -4.20 18.69
C VAL A 143 11.06 -4.82 19.89
N GLN A 144 10.79 -6.07 20.23
CA GLN A 144 11.50 -6.77 21.30
C GLN A 144 13.00 -6.88 21.02
N LYS A 145 13.38 -7.21 19.78
CA LYS A 145 14.78 -7.46 19.40
C LYS A 145 15.57 -6.20 19.04
N HIS A 146 14.94 -5.23 18.39
CA HIS A 146 15.60 -4.05 17.80
C HIS A 146 15.05 -2.71 18.31
N GLY A 147 14.07 -2.74 19.21
CA GLY A 147 13.31 -1.57 19.62
C GLY A 147 12.44 -1.03 18.48
N VAL A 148 11.77 0.10 18.74
CA VAL A 148 10.89 0.77 17.76
C VAL A 148 11.64 1.17 16.48
N LYS A 149 12.97 1.37 16.55
CA LYS A 149 13.82 1.69 15.39
C LYS A 149 14.00 0.51 14.43
N GLY A 150 13.68 -0.72 14.84
CA GLY A 150 13.70 -1.89 13.97
C GLY A 150 12.59 -1.90 12.92
N LEU A 151 11.53 -1.09 13.10
CA LEU A 151 10.43 -0.96 12.17
C LEU A 151 10.80 -0.04 11.00
N TYR A 152 10.54 -0.46 9.77
CA TYR A 152 10.81 0.34 8.57
C TYR A 152 10.07 1.68 8.60
N THR A 153 8.80 1.70 9.01
CA THR A 153 8.01 2.93 9.06
C THR A 153 8.61 3.97 10.01
N ARG A 154 9.45 3.57 10.98
CA ARG A 154 10.16 4.50 11.86
C ARG A 154 11.19 5.38 11.13
N SER A 155 11.61 4.97 9.93
CA SER A 155 12.46 5.76 9.03
C SER A 155 11.70 6.88 8.30
N LEU A 156 10.36 6.84 8.28
CA LEU A 156 9.48 7.84 7.63
C LEU A 156 8.69 8.66 8.64
N TYR A 157 8.39 8.09 9.81
CA TYR A 157 7.54 8.70 10.82
C TYR A 157 8.21 8.70 12.20
N ARG A 158 8.01 9.78 12.94
CA ARG A 158 8.37 9.91 14.35
C ARG A 158 7.22 9.40 15.20
N TYR A 159 7.43 8.25 15.82
CA TYR A 159 6.55 7.69 16.85
C TYR A 159 7.39 6.90 17.87
N ASN A 160 6.77 6.49 18.97
CA ASN A 160 7.41 5.76 20.06
C ASN A 160 6.56 4.56 20.50
N LYS A 161 6.88 3.98 21.66
CA LYS A 161 6.17 2.81 22.19
C LYS A 161 4.68 3.06 22.41
N ALA A 162 4.25 4.27 22.76
CA ALA A 162 2.83 4.58 22.95
C ALA A 162 2.00 4.36 21.67
N PHE A 163 2.58 4.66 20.50
CA PHE A 163 1.95 4.34 19.21
C PHE A 163 1.80 2.82 19.02
N ILE A 164 2.85 2.06 19.31
CA ILE A 164 2.86 0.60 19.17
C ILE A 164 1.87 -0.04 20.15
N ASP A 165 1.87 0.39 21.40
CA ASP A 165 0.96 -0.10 22.43
C ASP A 165 -0.51 0.18 22.04
N GLN A 166 -0.78 1.34 21.42
CA GLN A 166 -2.13 1.67 20.95
C GLN A 166 -2.54 0.91 19.67
N LEU A 167 -1.61 0.54 18.79
CA LEU A 167 -1.92 -0.35 17.66
C LEU A 167 -2.36 -1.75 18.13
N GLY A 168 -1.86 -2.20 19.27
CA GLY A 168 -2.00 -3.57 19.77
C GLY A 168 -1.19 -4.57 18.94
N PRO A 169 -1.52 -5.87 19.00
CA PRO A 169 -0.95 -6.91 18.15
C PRO A 169 -1.05 -6.57 16.65
N ALA A 170 0.08 -6.11 16.11
CA ALA A 170 0.15 -5.55 14.77
C ALA A 170 1.20 -6.22 13.89
N VAL A 171 0.97 -6.13 12.58
CA VAL A 171 1.90 -6.53 11.53
C VAL A 171 2.22 -5.32 10.69
N GLU A 172 3.51 -5.00 10.56
CA GLU A 172 3.98 -3.98 9.64
C GLU A 172 4.03 -4.54 8.20
N MET A 173 3.31 -3.90 7.30
CA MET A 173 3.20 -4.27 5.89
C MET A 173 3.97 -3.26 5.04
N GLY A 174 4.73 -3.72 4.06
CA GLY A 174 5.45 -2.81 3.16
C GLY A 174 5.98 -3.47 1.91
N ARG A 175 6.65 -2.67 1.07
CA ARG A 175 7.31 -3.10 -0.18
C ARG A 175 6.39 -3.96 -1.07
N SER A 176 5.12 -3.63 -1.06
CA SER A 176 4.10 -4.35 -1.81
C SER A 176 4.22 -4.04 -3.29
N PHE A 177 4.29 -5.07 -4.13
CA PHE A 177 4.32 -4.89 -5.58
C PHE A 177 3.62 -6.03 -6.31
N ILE A 178 3.17 -5.74 -7.53
CA ILE A 178 2.76 -6.74 -8.51
C ILE A 178 3.59 -6.48 -9.75
N HIS A 179 4.34 -7.49 -10.17
CA HIS A 179 5.24 -7.39 -11.30
C HIS A 179 4.45 -6.97 -12.56
N PRO A 180 4.99 -6.10 -13.43
CA PRO A 180 4.27 -5.53 -14.58
C PRO A 180 3.49 -6.55 -15.42
N ASP A 181 4.08 -7.72 -15.66
CA ASP A 181 3.48 -8.83 -16.40
C ASP A 181 2.13 -9.34 -15.83
N TYR A 182 1.85 -9.04 -14.55
CA TYR A 182 0.68 -9.52 -13.81
C TYR A 182 -0.28 -8.40 -13.37
N GLN A 183 0.05 -7.12 -13.57
CA GLN A 183 -0.78 -6.01 -13.08
C GLN A 183 -2.18 -5.96 -13.69
N ARG A 184 -2.34 -6.45 -14.92
CA ARG A 184 -3.65 -6.58 -15.59
C ARG A 184 -4.43 -7.83 -15.18
N ARG A 185 -3.92 -8.64 -14.25
CA ARG A 185 -4.55 -9.86 -13.75
C ARG A 185 -5.05 -9.64 -12.32
N PRO A 186 -6.35 -9.38 -12.11
CA PRO A 186 -6.91 -9.11 -10.76
C PRO A 186 -6.65 -10.24 -9.74
N VAL A 187 -6.43 -11.45 -10.24
CA VAL A 187 -6.10 -12.63 -9.43
C VAL A 187 -4.80 -12.44 -8.64
N ALA A 188 -3.81 -11.70 -9.14
CA ALA A 188 -2.51 -11.56 -8.49
C ALA A 188 -2.62 -10.83 -7.15
N LEU A 189 -3.24 -9.64 -7.13
CA LEU A 189 -3.48 -8.91 -5.88
C LEU A 189 -4.39 -9.72 -4.94
N ASN A 190 -5.42 -10.36 -5.50
CA ASN A 190 -6.35 -11.15 -4.70
C ASN A 190 -5.68 -12.33 -4.00
N LEU A 191 -4.77 -13.03 -4.67
CA LEU A 191 -4.05 -14.16 -4.08
C LEU A 191 -3.06 -13.70 -3.00
N LEU A 192 -2.34 -12.61 -3.22
CA LEU A 192 -1.49 -12.04 -2.17
C LEU A 192 -2.30 -11.73 -0.90
N TRP A 193 -3.48 -11.13 -1.05
CA TRP A 193 -4.37 -10.85 0.09
C TRP A 193 -5.01 -12.10 0.70
N ARG A 194 -5.28 -13.15 -0.09
CA ARG A 194 -5.62 -14.48 0.47
C ARG A 194 -4.46 -15.07 1.28
N GLY A 195 -3.22 -14.86 0.83
CA GLY A 195 -2.03 -15.22 1.61
C GLY A 195 -1.94 -14.45 2.92
N ILE A 196 -2.20 -13.14 2.92
CA ILE A 196 -2.25 -12.33 4.14
C ILE A 196 -3.37 -12.82 5.08
N GLY A 197 -4.54 -13.16 4.53
CA GLY A 197 -5.63 -13.77 5.29
C GLY A 197 -5.24 -15.10 5.93
N ALA A 198 -4.60 -15.99 5.17
CA ALA A 198 -4.07 -17.26 5.68
C ALA A 198 -3.00 -17.06 6.76
N PHE A 199 -2.12 -16.07 6.58
CA PHE A 199 -1.12 -15.71 7.59
C PHE A 199 -1.77 -15.26 8.90
N VAL A 200 -2.79 -14.39 8.83
CA VAL A 200 -3.54 -13.95 10.02
C VAL A 200 -4.30 -15.12 10.66
N ASN A 201 -4.90 -16.02 9.88
CA ASN A 201 -5.55 -17.21 10.44
C ASN A 201 -4.57 -18.11 11.22
N ASN A 202 -3.34 -18.24 10.74
CA ASN A 202 -2.27 -18.99 11.40
C ASN A 202 -1.70 -18.25 12.61
N ASN A 203 -1.88 -16.94 12.68
CA ASN A 203 -1.39 -16.07 13.75
C ASN A 203 -2.51 -15.15 14.26
N PRO A 204 -3.61 -15.71 14.80
CA PRO A 204 -4.86 -14.98 14.99
C PRO A 204 -4.80 -13.90 16.07
N GLY A 205 -3.73 -13.87 16.87
CA GLY A 205 -3.46 -12.77 17.79
C GLY A 205 -3.25 -11.44 17.08
N TYR A 206 -2.66 -11.44 15.88
CA TYR A 206 -2.48 -10.23 15.09
C TYR A 206 -3.80 -9.82 14.42
N HIS A 207 -4.27 -8.62 14.72
CA HIS A 207 -5.51 -8.08 14.17
C HIS A 207 -5.33 -6.74 13.45
N THR A 208 -4.20 -6.06 13.69
CA THR A 208 -3.90 -4.76 13.07
C THR A 208 -2.85 -4.92 11.99
N LEU A 209 -3.13 -4.44 10.79
CA LEU A 209 -2.12 -4.25 9.73
C LEU A 209 -1.81 -2.76 9.66
N PHE A 210 -0.54 -2.38 9.63
CA PHE A 210 -0.18 -0.98 9.41
C PHE A 210 1.05 -0.88 8.51
N GLY A 211 1.23 0.25 7.84
CA GLY A 211 2.33 0.38 6.90
C GLY A 211 2.29 1.70 6.13
N SER A 212 3.24 1.85 5.22
CA SER A 212 3.31 3.00 4.33
C SER A 212 2.81 2.61 2.94
N VAL A 213 1.88 3.39 2.40
CA VAL A 213 1.40 3.26 1.02
C VAL A 213 1.81 4.48 0.21
N SER A 214 2.43 4.23 -0.96
CA SER A 214 3.02 5.26 -1.79
C SER A 214 2.05 5.86 -2.81
N ILE A 215 2.25 7.14 -3.11
CA ILE A 215 1.72 7.86 -4.25
C ILE A 215 2.91 8.43 -5.01
N SER A 216 3.13 7.93 -6.22
CA SER A 216 4.27 8.28 -7.08
C SER A 216 4.45 9.80 -7.29
N ARG A 217 5.71 10.20 -7.48
CA ARG A 217 6.09 11.57 -7.88
C ARG A 217 5.63 11.95 -9.28
N GLU A 218 5.28 10.98 -10.12
CA GLU A 218 4.71 11.23 -11.44
C GLU A 218 3.39 12.00 -11.34
N TYR A 219 2.66 11.87 -10.24
CA TYR A 219 1.47 12.69 -9.98
C TYR A 219 1.85 14.17 -9.83
N THR A 220 1.05 15.07 -10.38
CA THR A 220 1.21 16.52 -10.13
C THR A 220 1.09 16.83 -8.63
N ASP A 221 1.75 17.91 -8.19
CA ASP A 221 1.73 18.31 -6.77
C ASP A 221 0.30 18.61 -6.30
N LEU A 222 -0.52 19.18 -7.18
CA LEU A 222 -1.95 19.41 -6.93
C LEU A 222 -2.71 18.10 -6.74
N ALA A 223 -2.51 17.10 -7.61
CA ALA A 223 -3.17 15.79 -7.50
C ALA A 223 -2.74 15.06 -6.20
N ARG A 224 -1.45 15.08 -5.87
CA ARG A 224 -0.93 14.49 -4.62
C ARG A 224 -1.52 15.17 -3.38
N ALA A 225 -1.57 16.51 -3.39
CA ALA A 225 -2.17 17.29 -2.32
C ALA A 225 -3.68 17.00 -2.17
N LEU A 226 -4.42 16.98 -3.28
CA LEU A 226 -5.85 16.69 -3.29
C LEU A 226 -6.16 15.30 -2.73
N ILE A 227 -5.40 14.27 -3.16
CA ILE A 227 -5.55 12.91 -2.63
C ILE A 227 -5.26 12.91 -1.13
N ALA A 228 -4.10 13.44 -0.70
CA ALA A 228 -3.70 13.43 0.70
C ALA A 228 -4.71 14.13 1.61
N ASP A 229 -5.16 15.33 1.22
CA ASP A 229 -6.09 16.14 1.99
C ASP A 229 -7.48 15.50 2.06
N THR A 230 -7.97 14.95 0.94
CA THR A 230 -9.26 14.25 0.91
C THR A 230 -9.22 13.03 1.82
N LEU A 231 -8.12 12.27 1.79
CA LEU A 231 -8.00 11.07 2.60
C LEU A 231 -7.82 11.37 4.09
N LEU A 232 -7.01 12.36 4.44
CA LEU A 232 -6.89 12.81 5.84
C LEU A 232 -8.17 13.42 6.38
N THR A 233 -9.05 13.96 5.53
CA THR A 233 -10.34 14.53 5.97
C THR A 233 -11.40 13.46 6.20
N ASN A 234 -11.43 12.40 5.38
CA ASN A 234 -12.53 11.43 5.36
C ASN A 234 -12.19 10.06 5.96
N TYR A 235 -10.91 9.72 6.01
CA TYR A 235 -10.42 8.40 6.41
C TYR A 235 -9.39 8.53 7.53
N GLN A 236 -9.50 9.55 8.38
CA GLN A 236 -8.54 9.82 9.43
C GLN A 236 -8.53 8.70 10.50
N ALA A 237 -7.35 8.41 11.03
CA ALA A 237 -7.16 7.56 12.19
C ALA A 237 -7.11 8.42 13.47
N ASP A 238 -8.26 8.94 13.91
CA ASP A 238 -8.36 9.98 14.96
C ASP A 238 -7.60 9.66 16.25
N GLY A 239 -7.58 8.39 16.67
CA GLY A 239 -6.89 7.96 17.87
C GLY A 239 -5.36 8.09 17.82
N PHE A 240 -4.75 8.24 16.64
CA PHE A 240 -3.29 8.15 16.45
C PHE A 240 -2.61 9.48 16.14
N LEU A 241 -3.38 10.57 15.98
CA LEU A 241 -2.87 11.85 15.45
C LEU A 241 -1.81 12.52 16.31
N THR A 242 -1.89 12.35 17.63
CA THR A 242 -0.93 12.93 18.58
C THR A 242 0.31 12.05 18.79
N LEU A 243 0.27 10.80 18.30
CA LEU A 243 1.31 9.79 18.54
C LEU A 243 2.33 9.72 17.41
N VAL A 244 2.01 10.28 16.25
CA VAL A 244 2.83 10.16 15.04
C VAL A 244 3.01 11.51 14.38
N GLN A 245 4.24 11.81 13.96
CA GLN A 245 4.55 12.94 13.10
C GLN A 245 5.37 12.50 11.89
N PRO A 246 5.12 13.01 10.67
CA PRO A 246 5.99 12.73 9.53
C PRO A 246 7.38 13.36 9.74
N ILE A 247 8.44 12.67 9.29
CA ILE A 247 9.81 13.19 9.37
C ILE A 247 10.01 14.33 8.36
N THR A 248 9.48 14.14 7.15
CA THR A 248 9.51 15.07 6.02
C THR A 248 8.07 15.37 5.59
N PRO A 249 7.38 16.33 6.22
CA PRO A 249 5.98 16.62 5.91
C PRO A 249 5.81 17.09 4.46
N HIS A 250 4.70 16.68 3.84
CA HIS A 250 4.31 17.17 2.52
C HIS A 250 3.85 18.63 2.61
N LYS A 251 4.68 19.56 2.12
CA LYS A 251 4.37 20.99 2.13
C LYS A 251 3.46 21.33 0.96
N ILE A 252 2.19 21.56 1.25
CA ILE A 252 1.19 21.94 0.24
C ILE A 252 1.09 23.47 0.19
N ARG A 253 1.33 24.05 -0.98
CA ARG A 253 1.10 25.49 -1.26
C ARG A 253 -0.21 25.65 -2.05
N ASN A 254 -0.90 26.78 -1.87
CA ASN A 254 -2.06 27.20 -2.68
C ASN A 254 -3.23 26.19 -2.71
N ARG A 255 -3.76 25.82 -1.53
CA ARG A 255 -4.97 25.00 -1.45
C ARG A 255 -6.18 25.77 -1.96
N VAL A 256 -6.89 25.19 -2.91
CA VAL A 256 -8.09 25.76 -3.54
C VAL A 256 -9.37 25.00 -3.15
N TRP A 257 -9.35 24.20 -2.10
CA TRP A 257 -10.51 23.43 -1.62
C TRP A 257 -10.78 23.68 -0.14
N SER A 258 -12.06 23.78 0.20
CA SER A 258 -12.57 23.82 1.56
C SER A 258 -12.69 22.41 2.16
N VAL A 259 -12.85 22.34 3.49
CA VAL A 259 -13.09 21.07 4.19
C VAL A 259 -14.42 20.46 3.73
N GLU A 260 -15.42 21.27 3.41
CA GLU A 260 -16.71 20.82 2.88
C GLU A 260 -16.55 20.11 1.53
N THR A 261 -15.74 20.69 0.63
CA THR A 261 -15.41 20.05 -0.66
C THR A 261 -14.69 18.73 -0.46
N LEU A 262 -13.71 18.69 0.45
CA LEU A 262 -13.01 17.45 0.77
C LEU A 262 -13.97 16.38 1.32
N ARG A 263 -14.90 16.74 2.21
CA ARG A 263 -15.92 15.81 2.74
C ARG A 263 -16.81 15.24 1.64
N ALA A 264 -17.24 16.08 0.69
CA ALA A 264 -18.03 15.62 -0.46
C ALA A 264 -17.25 14.64 -1.38
N LEU A 265 -15.92 14.69 -1.37
CA LEU A 265 -15.04 13.78 -2.10
C LEU A 265 -14.75 12.46 -1.36
N ALA A 266 -15.46 12.15 -0.26
CA ALA A 266 -15.36 10.87 0.43
C ALA A 266 -15.57 9.66 -0.52
N ASN A 267 -16.39 9.81 -1.57
CA ASN A 267 -16.51 8.76 -2.57
C ASN A 267 -15.25 8.68 -3.45
N ILE A 268 -14.43 7.66 -3.23
CA ILE A 268 -13.19 7.40 -3.97
C ILE A 268 -13.35 7.36 -5.49
N LYS A 269 -14.52 6.96 -6.01
CA LYS A 269 -14.77 6.99 -7.46
C LYS A 269 -14.84 8.44 -7.98
N ILE A 270 -15.44 9.34 -7.21
CA ILE A 270 -15.53 10.77 -7.54
C ILE A 270 -14.15 11.42 -7.40
N LEU A 271 -13.44 11.14 -6.30
CA LEU A 271 -12.06 11.59 -6.12
C LEU A 271 -11.16 11.14 -7.29
N SER A 272 -11.26 9.87 -7.71
CA SER A 272 -10.48 9.35 -8.83
C SER A 272 -10.78 10.05 -10.15
N LYS A 273 -12.04 10.41 -10.41
CA LYS A 273 -12.41 11.20 -11.60
C LYS A 273 -11.81 12.60 -11.55
N LEU A 274 -11.84 13.24 -10.38
CA LEU A 274 -11.26 14.57 -10.21
C LEU A 274 -9.74 14.55 -10.37
N VAL A 275 -9.06 13.56 -9.77
CA VAL A 275 -7.63 13.31 -9.97
C VAL A 275 -7.31 13.11 -11.45
N GLY A 276 -8.09 12.31 -12.18
CA GLY A 276 -7.89 12.08 -13.61
C GLY A 276 -8.12 13.32 -14.48
N ARG A 277 -8.79 14.37 -13.96
CA ARG A 277 -8.85 15.68 -14.60
C ARG A 277 -7.59 16.49 -14.29
N CYS A 278 -7.16 16.51 -13.03
CA CYS A 278 -5.92 17.16 -12.58
C CYS A 278 -4.66 16.58 -13.22
N ASP A 279 -4.70 15.30 -13.58
CA ASP A 279 -3.57 14.55 -14.12
C ASP A 279 -4.10 13.47 -15.08
N PRO A 280 -4.22 13.78 -16.39
CA PRO A 280 -4.82 12.90 -17.38
C PRO A 280 -4.21 11.49 -17.39
N GLY A 281 -5.08 10.48 -17.29
CA GLY A 281 -4.68 9.07 -17.25
C GLY A 281 -4.36 8.52 -15.85
N LYS A 282 -4.36 9.37 -14.82
CA LYS A 282 -4.19 8.95 -13.42
C LYS A 282 -5.51 8.85 -12.66
N ALA A 283 -5.47 8.15 -11.53
CA ALA A 283 -6.57 7.95 -10.61
C ALA A 283 -6.01 7.74 -9.20
N VAL A 284 -6.85 7.56 -8.19
CA VAL A 284 -6.35 7.14 -6.87
C VAL A 284 -5.65 5.77 -7.01
N PRO A 285 -4.40 5.61 -6.49
CA PRO A 285 -3.64 4.37 -6.63
C PRO A 285 -4.44 3.13 -6.23
N VAL A 286 -4.33 2.06 -7.02
CA VAL A 286 -5.13 0.83 -6.84
C VAL A 286 -4.98 0.26 -5.43
N LEU A 287 -3.75 0.23 -4.91
CA LEU A 287 -3.47 -0.31 -3.60
C LEU A 287 -4.05 0.55 -2.46
N LEU A 288 -3.98 1.87 -2.60
CA LEU A 288 -4.60 2.79 -1.66
C LEU A 288 -6.12 2.59 -1.62
N ARG A 289 -6.77 2.50 -2.79
CA ARG A 289 -8.20 2.16 -2.88
C ARG A 289 -8.52 0.81 -2.23
N HIS A 290 -7.63 -0.16 -2.37
CA HIS A 290 -7.78 -1.48 -1.77
C HIS A 290 -7.80 -1.42 -0.24
N TYR A 291 -6.80 -0.77 0.37
CA TYR A 291 -6.77 -0.60 1.81
C TYR A 291 -7.97 0.18 2.35
N LEU A 292 -8.43 1.22 1.64
CA LEU A 292 -9.63 1.96 2.02
C LEU A 292 -10.89 1.08 2.00
N SER A 293 -10.97 0.12 1.07
CA SER A 293 -12.06 -0.87 1.04
C SER A 293 -12.02 -1.88 2.19
N LEU A 294 -10.87 -1.97 2.88
CA LEU A 294 -10.66 -2.73 4.11
C LEU A 294 -10.84 -1.87 5.37
N ASN A 295 -11.55 -0.74 5.27
CA ASN A 295 -11.69 0.24 6.35
C ASN A 295 -10.32 0.79 6.84
N GLY A 296 -9.34 0.88 5.93
CA GLY A 296 -8.05 1.50 6.21
C GLY A 296 -8.19 2.98 6.57
N ARG A 297 -7.46 3.40 7.61
CA ARG A 297 -7.44 4.76 8.14
C ARG A 297 -6.05 5.35 8.06
N LEU A 298 -5.95 6.62 7.68
CA LEU A 298 -4.70 7.35 7.46
C LEU A 298 -4.35 8.18 8.70
N VAL A 299 -3.09 8.14 9.11
CA VAL A 299 -2.59 8.93 10.24
C VAL A 299 -2.00 10.25 9.72
N CYS A 300 -1.05 10.15 8.79
CA CYS A 300 -0.35 11.31 8.22
C CYS A 300 0.32 10.93 6.89
N PHE A 301 0.81 11.94 6.17
CA PHE A 301 1.63 11.77 4.97
C PHE A 301 3.05 12.32 5.15
N ASN A 302 4.01 11.62 4.56
CA ASN A 302 5.44 11.93 4.57
C ASN A 302 5.98 11.91 3.12
N VAL A 303 6.95 12.75 2.77
CA VAL A 303 7.67 12.63 1.50
C VAL A 303 8.90 11.76 1.71
N HIS A 304 9.16 10.80 0.81
CA HIS A 304 10.31 9.91 0.88
C HIS A 304 11.40 10.31 -0.14
N PRO A 305 12.45 11.05 0.25
CA PRO A 305 13.43 11.58 -0.71
C PRO A 305 14.22 10.46 -1.41
N HIS A 306 14.58 9.41 -0.68
CA HIS A 306 15.33 8.26 -1.23
C HIS A 306 14.48 7.25 -2.01
N PHE A 307 13.19 7.55 -2.23
CA PHE A 307 12.28 6.73 -3.02
C PHE A 307 11.59 7.61 -4.08
N ASN A 308 12.42 8.34 -4.81
CA ASN A 308 12.06 9.32 -5.82
C ASN A 308 11.03 10.38 -5.37
N ASN A 309 11.10 10.86 -4.12
CA ASN A 309 10.15 11.83 -3.56
C ASN A 309 8.68 11.37 -3.64
N SER A 310 8.44 10.06 -3.51
CA SER A 310 7.09 9.51 -3.35
C SER A 310 6.41 10.12 -2.12
N LEU A 311 5.09 10.27 -2.22
CA LEU A 311 4.25 10.70 -1.10
C LEU A 311 3.71 9.45 -0.39
N GLU A 312 4.17 9.26 0.83
CA GLU A 312 3.95 8.08 1.67
C GLU A 312 2.85 8.35 2.69
N GLY A 313 1.76 7.59 2.65
CA GLY A 313 0.68 7.64 3.65
C GLY A 313 0.82 6.54 4.68
N LEU A 314 0.90 6.89 5.96
CA LEU A 314 0.82 5.91 7.05
C LEU A 314 -0.62 5.46 7.21
N ILE A 315 -0.89 4.20 6.89
CA ILE A 315 -2.23 3.60 6.92
C ILE A 315 -2.30 2.49 7.97
N ILE A 316 -3.45 2.40 8.63
CA ILE A 316 -3.79 1.38 9.64
C ILE A 316 -5.09 0.70 9.21
N VAL A 317 -5.10 -0.62 9.23
CA VAL A 317 -6.28 -1.47 8.99
C VAL A 317 -6.49 -2.33 10.22
N ASP A 318 -7.63 -2.17 10.88
CA ASP A 318 -8.07 -3.09 11.93
C ASP A 318 -8.95 -4.17 11.28
N MET A 319 -8.42 -5.39 11.16
CA MET A 319 -9.12 -6.50 10.51
C MET A 319 -10.43 -6.87 11.19
N ARG A 320 -10.62 -6.49 12.46
CA ARG A 320 -11.87 -6.67 13.22
C ARG A 320 -12.99 -5.76 12.73
N GLN A 321 -12.63 -4.68 12.04
CA GLN A 321 -13.56 -3.68 11.49
C GLN A 321 -13.72 -3.82 9.97
N CYS A 322 -13.11 -4.84 9.36
CA CYS A 322 -13.30 -5.13 7.94
C CYS A 322 -14.73 -5.66 7.69
N ASP A 323 -15.29 -5.31 6.53
CA ASP A 323 -16.54 -5.90 6.05
C ASP A 323 -16.42 -7.43 5.96
N SER A 324 -17.44 -8.14 6.44
CA SER A 324 -17.44 -9.60 6.57
C SER A 324 -17.21 -10.30 5.23
N LYS A 325 -17.81 -9.80 4.14
CA LYS A 325 -17.65 -10.38 2.81
C LYS A 325 -16.22 -10.25 2.32
N THR A 326 -15.60 -9.10 2.56
CA THR A 326 -14.18 -8.89 2.24
C THR A 326 -13.26 -9.74 3.11
N ALA A 327 -13.52 -9.84 4.42
CA ALA A 327 -12.73 -10.65 5.33
C ALA A 327 -12.82 -12.15 4.97
N ILE A 328 -14.02 -12.68 4.74
CA ILE A 328 -14.26 -14.08 4.31
C ILE A 328 -13.57 -14.36 2.97
N ARG A 329 -13.56 -13.40 2.03
CA ARG A 329 -12.86 -13.57 0.75
C ARG A 329 -11.37 -13.85 0.93
N PHE A 330 -10.73 -13.31 1.97
CA PHE A 330 -9.30 -13.46 2.22
C PHE A 330 -8.96 -14.56 3.22
N MET A 331 -9.73 -14.68 4.30
CA MET A 331 -9.51 -15.65 5.38
C MET A 331 -10.22 -16.99 5.14
N GLY A 332 -11.19 -17.05 4.22
CA GLY A 332 -12.15 -18.14 4.17
C GLY A 332 -13.17 -18.05 5.31
N GLU A 333 -14.28 -18.78 5.18
CA GLU A 333 -15.39 -18.72 6.13
C GLU A 333 -15.01 -19.27 7.51
N GLU A 334 -14.37 -20.43 7.57
CA GLU A 334 -13.89 -21.03 8.82
C GLU A 334 -12.82 -20.17 9.50
N GLY A 335 -11.89 -19.62 8.72
CA GLY A 335 -10.82 -18.74 9.23
C GLY A 335 -11.39 -17.46 9.83
N TYR A 336 -12.34 -16.83 9.12
CA TYR A 336 -13.04 -15.65 9.63
C TYR A 336 -13.82 -15.94 10.91
N ASN A 337 -14.57 -17.04 10.97
CA ASN A 337 -15.30 -17.42 12.20
C ASN A 337 -14.35 -17.60 13.39
N ARG A 338 -13.23 -18.31 13.19
CA ARG A 338 -12.20 -18.47 14.23
C ARG A 338 -11.60 -17.14 14.68
N PHE A 339 -11.36 -16.23 13.73
CA PHE A 339 -10.86 -14.89 14.02
C PHE A 339 -11.86 -14.09 14.88
N LEU A 340 -13.17 -14.15 14.56
CA LEU A 340 -14.21 -13.51 15.38
C LEU A 340 -14.26 -14.08 16.80
N ASP A 341 -14.17 -15.40 16.95
CA ASP A 341 -14.23 -16.06 18.26
C ASP A 341 -13.07 -15.64 19.16
N ILE A 342 -11.85 -15.58 18.62
CA ILE A 342 -10.65 -15.17 19.34
C ILE A 342 -10.75 -13.71 19.82
N HIS A 343 -11.29 -12.83 18.97
CA HIS A 343 -11.44 -11.41 19.28
C HIS A 343 -12.79 -11.05 19.94
N ARG A 344 -13.61 -12.06 20.27
CA ARG A 344 -14.95 -11.93 20.90
C ARG A 344 -15.88 -10.95 20.17
N LEU A 345 -15.82 -10.92 18.85
CA LEU A 345 -16.65 -10.06 18.02
C LEU A 345 -18.02 -10.70 17.80
N LYS A 346 -19.10 -9.91 17.85
CA LYS A 346 -20.44 -10.40 17.48
C LYS A 346 -20.45 -10.72 15.98
N LYS A 347 -21.01 -11.86 15.59
CA LYS A 347 -21.28 -12.16 14.17
C LYS A 347 -22.21 -11.08 13.62
N SER A 348 -21.78 -10.39 12.56
CA SER A 348 -22.66 -9.45 11.84
C SER A 348 -23.84 -10.25 11.28
N ALA A 349 -25.05 -9.88 11.71
CA ALA A 349 -26.31 -10.53 11.38
C ALA A 349 -26.70 -10.37 9.92
#